data_AF-A0A3N5N9V4-F1
#
_entry.id   AF-A0A3N5N9V4-F1
#
_cell.length_a   1.000
_cell.length_b   1.000
_cell.length_c   1.000
_cell.angle_alpha   90.00
_cell.angle_beta   90.00
_cell.angle_gamma   90.00
#
_symmetry.space_group_name_H-M   'P 1'
#
loop_
_entity.id
_entity.type
_entity.pdbx_description
1 polymer ?
#
loop_
_entity_poly.entity_id
_entity_poly.type
_entity_poly.pdbx_seq_one_letter_code
_entity_poly.pdbx_strand_id
1 'polypeptide(L)'
;MRIEKYSFGTGDRFGREGTAQLAAIREIGRLGIPVVPVWNNSNREHTIIGSQPTDVRAEASAAMKKERYTGSYYGDADHINLTTVDRFAESSDFFTIDVASYIGIKPDRLSVESFVKHYRGYIGTISVPGIVKKLNVTREFLSTLAGNYLVAMDEVGRIY
;
A
#
# COMPACT_ATOMS: atom_id res chain seq x y z
N MET A 1 12.45 1.37 8.73
CA MET A 1 12.93 0.84 7.43
C MET A 1 13.20 2.02 6.50
N ARG A 2 14.31 2.02 5.75
CA ARG A 2 14.58 3.04 4.71
C ARG A 2 14.57 2.32 3.36
N ILE A 3 13.50 2.50 2.61
CA ILE A 3 13.33 1.92 1.26
C ILE A 3 14.01 2.82 0.21
N GLU A 4 14.37 2.24 -0.92
CA GLU A 4 14.88 2.97 -2.09
C GLU A 4 13.83 3.95 -2.64
N LYS A 5 14.30 4.94 -3.40
CA LYS A 5 13.45 6.02 -3.93
C LYS A 5 12.38 5.52 -4.90
N TYR A 6 12.70 4.51 -5.70
CA TYR A 6 11.81 3.95 -6.70
C TYR A 6 11.68 2.45 -6.45
N SER A 7 10.44 1.98 -6.33
CA SER A 7 10.09 0.56 -6.27
C SER A 7 9.19 0.20 -7.44
N PHE A 8 9.13 -1.09 -7.76
CA PHE A 8 8.24 -1.61 -8.79
C PHE A 8 7.62 -2.94 -8.35
N GLY A 9 6.29 -2.99 -8.33
CA GLY A 9 5.54 -4.20 -8.00
C GLY A 9 5.69 -5.26 -9.08
N THR A 10 6.15 -6.45 -8.70
CA THR A 10 6.41 -7.58 -9.58
C THR A 10 5.49 -8.75 -9.20
N GLY A 11 4.22 -8.61 -9.55
CA GLY A 11 3.20 -9.61 -9.23
C GLY A 11 3.47 -10.94 -9.94
N ASP A 12 3.52 -12.03 -9.19
CA ASP A 12 3.77 -13.37 -9.74
C ASP A 12 2.85 -14.41 -9.06
N ARG A 13 1.66 -14.59 -9.66
CA ARG A 13 0.66 -15.51 -9.12
C ARG A 13 1.12 -16.97 -9.08
N PHE A 14 2.00 -17.35 -10.00
CA PHE A 14 2.35 -18.75 -10.24
C PHE A 14 3.75 -19.12 -9.75
N GLY A 15 4.53 -18.13 -9.32
CA GLY A 15 5.90 -18.30 -8.83
C GLY A 15 6.86 -18.77 -9.92
N ARG A 16 6.74 -18.22 -11.13
CA ARG A 16 7.50 -18.66 -12.32
C ARG A 16 8.14 -17.51 -13.10
N GLU A 17 7.93 -16.26 -12.70
CA GLU A 17 8.28 -15.08 -13.47
C GLU A 17 9.47 -14.31 -12.88
N GLY A 18 9.87 -14.55 -11.62
CA GLY A 18 10.84 -13.68 -10.94
C GLY A 18 12.20 -13.56 -11.61
N THR A 19 12.69 -14.58 -12.32
CA THR A 19 13.92 -14.44 -13.13
C THR A 19 13.74 -13.40 -14.24
N ALA A 20 12.64 -13.45 -14.97
CA ALA A 20 12.36 -12.53 -16.07
C ALA A 20 12.03 -11.12 -15.54
N GLN A 21 11.25 -11.04 -14.47
CA GLN A 21 10.93 -9.78 -13.79
C GLN A 21 12.21 -9.10 -13.28
N LEU A 22 13.10 -9.83 -12.61
CA LEU A 22 14.38 -9.30 -12.14
C LEU A 22 15.29 -8.85 -13.29
N ALA A 23 15.30 -9.57 -14.42
CA ALA A 23 16.04 -9.14 -15.60
C ALA A 23 15.55 -7.78 -16.13
N ALA A 24 14.23 -7.56 -16.16
CA ALA A 24 13.65 -6.27 -16.55
C ALA A 24 14.04 -5.14 -15.56
N ILE A 25 14.01 -5.41 -14.26
CA ILE A 25 14.41 -4.44 -13.23
C ILE A 25 15.88 -4.06 -13.35
N ARG A 26 16.76 -5.03 -13.62
CA ARG A 26 18.18 -4.76 -13.90
C ARG A 26 18.37 -3.87 -15.11
N GLU A 27 17.54 -4.04 -16.13
CA GLU A 27 17.60 -3.20 -17.33
C GLU A 27 17.21 -1.76 -17.04
N ILE A 28 16.15 -1.53 -16.24
CA ILE A 28 15.80 -0.18 -15.76
C ILE A 28 16.99 0.46 -15.01
N GLY A 29 17.69 -0.33 -14.19
CA GLY A 29 18.92 0.08 -13.52
C GLY A 29 20.04 0.47 -14.50
N ARG A 30 20.23 -0.28 -15.59
CA ARG A 30 21.22 0.04 -16.64
C ARG A 30 20.88 1.32 -17.41
N LEU A 31 19.59 1.65 -17.54
CA LEU A 31 19.12 2.93 -18.08
C LEU A 31 19.33 4.10 -17.12
N GLY A 32 19.92 3.87 -15.94
CA GLY A 32 20.29 4.90 -14.97
C GLY A 32 19.21 5.20 -13.92
N ILE A 33 18.13 4.41 -13.87
CA ILE A 33 17.07 4.56 -12.88
C ILE A 33 17.13 3.36 -11.93
N PRO A 34 17.76 3.49 -10.74
CA PRO A 34 17.77 2.41 -9.77
C PRO A 34 16.36 2.17 -9.24
N VAL A 35 15.83 0.97 -9.49
CA VAL A 35 14.51 0.53 -9.05
C VAL A 35 14.65 -0.74 -8.23
N VAL A 36 14.01 -0.79 -7.06
CA VAL A 36 13.96 -1.98 -6.22
C VAL A 36 12.73 -2.83 -6.59
N PRO A 37 12.89 -4.15 -6.81
CA PRO A 37 11.76 -5.02 -7.07
C PRO A 37 10.99 -5.34 -5.78
N VAL A 38 9.65 -5.35 -5.87
CA VAL A 38 8.75 -5.67 -4.77
C VAL A 38 7.79 -6.76 -5.24
N TRP A 39 8.03 -8.00 -4.82
CA TRP A 39 7.17 -9.12 -5.17
C TRP A 39 5.85 -9.03 -4.42
N ASN A 40 4.73 -9.08 -5.13
CA ASN A 40 3.41 -8.90 -4.54
C ASN A 40 2.44 -10.00 -4.98
N ASN A 41 1.51 -10.33 -4.09
CA ASN A 41 0.36 -11.16 -4.41
C ASN A 41 -0.73 -10.90 -3.36
N SER A 42 -1.98 -10.82 -3.77
CA SER A 42 -3.08 -10.56 -2.84
C SER A 42 -3.57 -11.84 -2.15
N ASN A 43 -4.25 -11.68 -1.02
CA ASN A 43 -4.90 -12.81 -0.33
C ASN A 43 -5.91 -13.54 -1.25
N ARG A 44 -6.60 -12.79 -2.13
CA ARG A 44 -7.53 -13.36 -3.12
C ARG A 44 -6.80 -14.26 -4.11
N GLU A 45 -5.67 -13.80 -4.66
CA GLU A 45 -4.89 -14.57 -5.60
C GLU A 45 -4.35 -15.85 -4.96
N HIS A 46 -3.72 -15.75 -3.78
CA HIS A 46 -3.30 -16.92 -3.00
C HIS A 46 -4.42 -17.97 -2.82
N THR A 47 -5.62 -17.51 -2.48
CA THR A 47 -6.79 -18.39 -2.30
C THR A 47 -7.19 -19.09 -3.60
N ILE A 48 -7.15 -18.38 -4.74
CA ILE A 48 -7.54 -18.96 -6.05
C ILE A 48 -6.52 -20.00 -6.51
N ILE A 49 -5.21 -19.74 -6.37
CA ILE A 49 -4.18 -20.65 -6.89
C ILE A 49 -3.77 -21.72 -5.85
N GLY A 50 -4.15 -21.55 -4.58
CA GLY A 50 -3.77 -22.44 -3.49
C GLY A 50 -2.34 -22.23 -2.98
N SER A 51 -1.77 -21.05 -3.18
CA SER A 51 -0.45 -20.67 -2.68
C SER A 51 -0.52 -19.92 -1.34
N GLN A 52 0.63 -19.67 -0.72
CA GLN A 52 0.79 -18.96 0.54
C GLN A 52 1.73 -17.75 0.39
N PRO A 53 1.62 -16.73 1.25
CA PRO A 53 2.53 -15.58 1.23
C PRO A 53 4.02 -15.96 1.31
N THR A 54 4.34 -17.02 2.05
CA THR A 54 5.70 -17.59 2.14
C THR A 54 6.24 -18.07 0.79
N ASP A 55 5.37 -18.51 -0.13
CA ASP A 55 5.79 -18.98 -1.45
C ASP A 55 6.33 -17.82 -2.30
N VAL A 56 5.73 -16.63 -2.17
CA VAL A 56 6.20 -15.40 -2.84
C VAL A 56 7.58 -15.01 -2.34
N ARG A 57 7.80 -15.03 -1.02
CA ARG A 57 9.12 -14.75 -0.43
C ARG A 57 10.18 -15.76 -0.85
N ALA A 58 9.81 -17.04 -0.92
CA ALA A 58 10.70 -18.11 -1.37
C ALA A 58 11.07 -17.95 -2.85
N GLU A 59 10.10 -17.61 -3.71
CA GLU A 59 10.31 -17.38 -5.13
C GLU A 59 11.23 -16.18 -5.38
N ALA A 60 10.95 -15.04 -4.73
CA ALA A 60 11.79 -13.85 -4.83
C ALA A 60 13.24 -14.20 -4.46
N SER A 61 13.44 -14.84 -3.31
CA SER A 61 14.76 -15.27 -2.83
C SER A 61 15.47 -16.22 -3.79
N ALA A 62 14.73 -17.13 -4.44
CA ALA A 62 15.27 -18.04 -5.44
C ALA A 62 15.72 -17.29 -6.70
N ALA A 63 14.93 -16.32 -7.18
CA ALA A 63 15.28 -15.46 -8.31
C ALA A 63 16.55 -14.64 -8.00
N MET A 64 16.63 -14.02 -6.82
CA MET A 64 17.81 -13.25 -6.38
C MET A 64 19.07 -14.11 -6.43
N LYS A 65 19.00 -15.33 -5.85
CA LYS A 65 20.12 -16.27 -5.77
C LYS A 65 20.56 -16.73 -7.15
N LYS A 66 19.60 -17.11 -8.01
CA LYS A 66 19.86 -17.61 -9.36
C LYS A 66 20.56 -16.56 -10.23
N GLU A 67 20.10 -15.32 -10.18
CA GLU A 67 20.63 -14.21 -10.98
C GLU A 67 21.84 -13.50 -10.33
N ARG A 68 22.28 -13.99 -9.15
CA ARG A 68 23.36 -13.41 -8.34
C ARG A 68 23.16 -11.92 -8.10
N TYR A 69 21.92 -11.51 -7.88
CA TYR A 69 21.58 -10.12 -7.61
C TYR A 69 21.89 -9.79 -6.15
N THR A 70 22.56 -8.65 -5.92
CA THR A 70 23.04 -8.24 -4.59
C THR A 70 22.35 -6.99 -4.06
N GLY A 71 21.43 -6.40 -4.83
CA GLY A 71 20.61 -5.29 -4.34
C GLY A 71 19.48 -5.77 -3.43
N SER A 72 18.78 -4.81 -2.82
CA SER A 72 17.59 -5.05 -2.03
C SER A 72 16.46 -5.65 -2.87
N TYR A 73 15.53 -6.32 -2.19
CA TYR A 73 14.24 -6.77 -2.71
C TYR A 73 13.27 -6.88 -1.54
N TYR A 74 11.97 -6.78 -1.84
CA TYR A 74 10.93 -6.79 -0.83
C TYR A 74 9.74 -7.65 -1.23
N GLY A 75 8.92 -8.01 -0.24
CA GLY A 75 7.58 -8.56 -0.42
C GLY A 75 6.51 -7.51 -0.10
N ASP A 76 5.39 -7.54 -0.82
CA ASP A 76 4.20 -6.73 -0.53
C ASP A 76 2.97 -7.60 -0.27
N ALA A 77 2.34 -7.35 0.87
CA ALA A 77 1.05 -7.87 1.25
C ALA A 77 -0.04 -7.05 0.55
N ASP A 78 -0.41 -7.48 -0.65
CA ASP A 78 -1.33 -6.72 -1.49
C ASP A 78 -2.80 -6.91 -1.06
N HIS A 79 -3.56 -5.81 -1.07
CA HIS A 79 -4.98 -5.78 -0.70
C HIS A 79 -5.33 -6.49 0.62
N ILE A 80 -4.62 -6.19 1.70
CA ILE A 80 -4.88 -6.78 3.01
C ILE A 80 -5.91 -5.99 3.83
N ASN A 81 -6.52 -6.68 4.78
CA ASN A 81 -7.43 -6.14 5.79
C ASN A 81 -7.15 -6.80 7.15
N LEU A 82 -7.92 -6.44 8.17
CA LEU A 82 -7.72 -6.94 9.54
C LEU A 82 -7.77 -8.47 9.67
N THR A 83 -8.51 -9.16 8.80
CA THR A 83 -8.64 -10.63 8.87
C THR A 83 -7.55 -11.37 8.11
N THR A 84 -6.75 -10.67 7.31
CA THR A 84 -5.76 -11.27 6.40
C THR A 84 -4.34 -10.86 6.71
N VAL A 85 -4.11 -9.70 7.34
CA VAL A 85 -2.79 -9.12 7.61
C VAL A 85 -1.82 -10.08 8.32
N ASP A 86 -2.30 -10.84 9.32
CA ASP A 86 -1.47 -11.75 10.10
C ASP A 86 -0.77 -12.81 9.24
N ARG A 87 -1.40 -13.24 8.14
CA ARG A 87 -0.83 -14.24 7.22
C ARG A 87 0.42 -13.73 6.49
N PHE A 88 0.54 -12.41 6.35
CA PHE A 88 1.60 -11.77 5.57
C PHE A 88 2.71 -11.17 6.45
N ALA A 89 2.44 -10.98 7.75
CA ALA A 89 3.31 -10.25 8.68
C ALA A 89 4.77 -10.75 8.69
N GLU A 90 5.00 -12.06 8.57
CA GLU A 90 6.35 -12.65 8.57
C GLU A 90 7.03 -12.68 7.19
N SER A 91 6.28 -12.50 6.11
CA SER A 91 6.75 -12.72 4.73
C SER A 91 6.83 -11.45 3.88
N SER A 92 6.26 -10.34 4.36
CA SER A 92 6.13 -9.08 3.63
C SER A 92 6.82 -7.91 4.33
N ASP A 93 7.26 -6.94 3.54
CA ASP A 93 7.91 -5.71 4.00
C ASP A 93 7.01 -4.48 3.72
N PHE A 94 6.16 -4.57 2.69
CA PHE A 94 5.10 -3.63 2.35
C PHE A 94 3.73 -4.20 2.71
N PHE A 95 2.80 -3.30 3.04
CA PHE A 95 1.45 -3.64 3.48
C PHE A 95 0.45 -2.69 2.84
N THR A 96 -0.22 -3.15 1.79
CA THR A 96 -1.24 -2.39 1.07
C THR A 96 -2.61 -2.62 1.72
N ILE A 97 -2.98 -1.72 2.64
CA ILE A 97 -4.23 -1.80 3.40
C ILE A 97 -5.42 -1.41 2.51
N ASP A 98 -6.31 -2.37 2.25
CA ASP A 98 -7.55 -2.17 1.50
C ASP A 98 -8.69 -1.75 2.43
N VAL A 99 -9.12 -0.49 2.28
CA VAL A 99 -10.26 0.09 2.99
C VAL A 99 -11.42 0.45 2.08
N ALA A 100 -11.42 0.00 0.83
CA ALA A 100 -12.41 0.40 -0.18
C ALA A 100 -13.84 0.08 0.27
N SER A 101 -14.06 -1.05 0.93
CA SER A 101 -15.36 -1.47 1.46
C SER A 101 -15.89 -0.57 2.59
N TYR A 102 -15.03 0.23 3.21
CA TYR A 102 -15.40 1.13 4.32
C TYR A 102 -15.73 2.56 3.86
N ILE A 103 -15.42 2.90 2.60
CA ILE A 103 -15.72 4.21 2.03
C ILE A 103 -17.24 4.37 1.89
N GLY A 104 -17.75 5.52 2.36
CA GLY A 104 -19.17 5.88 2.31
C GLY A 104 -20.01 5.34 3.46
N ILE A 105 -19.45 4.46 4.31
CA ILE A 105 -20.12 4.04 5.56
C ILE A 105 -20.26 5.27 6.46
N LYS A 106 -21.49 5.52 6.92
CA LYS A 106 -21.80 6.70 7.74
C LYS A 106 -21.31 6.48 9.18
N PRO A 107 -20.34 7.28 9.66
CA PRO A 107 -19.98 7.30 11.08
C PRO A 107 -21.13 7.91 11.90
N ASP A 108 -21.12 7.70 13.21
CA ASP A 108 -22.07 8.35 14.10
C ASP A 108 -21.85 9.88 14.14
N ARG A 109 -22.90 10.61 14.52
CA ARG A 109 -22.87 12.09 14.52
C ARG A 109 -21.81 12.66 15.46
N LEU A 110 -21.57 12.04 16.61
CA LEU A 110 -20.59 12.53 17.58
C LEU A 110 -19.16 12.37 17.07
N SER A 111 -18.88 11.27 16.36
CA SER A 111 -17.60 11.06 15.68
C SER A 111 -17.34 12.10 14.59
N VAL A 112 -18.36 12.44 13.78
CA VAL A 112 -18.24 13.54 12.79
C VAL A 112 -17.98 14.88 13.46
N GLU A 113 -18.72 15.22 14.51
CA GLU A 113 -18.54 16.49 15.22
C GLU A 113 -17.16 16.58 15.89
N SER A 114 -16.67 15.47 16.44
CA SER A 114 -15.34 15.36 17.02
C SER A 114 -14.26 15.54 15.96
N PHE A 115 -14.41 14.91 14.79
CA PHE A 115 -13.51 15.07 13.65
C PHE A 115 -13.46 16.54 13.20
N VAL A 116 -14.61 17.17 12.97
CA VAL A 116 -14.69 18.58 12.55
C VAL A 116 -14.08 19.50 13.60
N LYS A 117 -14.33 19.25 14.89
CA LYS A 117 -13.74 20.03 15.99
C LYS A 117 -12.22 19.89 16.04
N HIS A 118 -11.71 18.67 15.87
CA HIS A 118 -10.28 18.38 15.88
C HIS A 118 -9.55 19.10 14.72
N TYR A 119 -10.10 19.01 13.52
CA TYR A 119 -9.49 19.58 12.30
C TYR A 119 -9.92 21.02 11.99
N ARG A 120 -10.61 21.72 12.90
CA ARG A 120 -11.11 23.10 12.68
C ARG A 120 -10.02 24.10 12.32
N GLY A 121 -8.78 23.87 12.73
CA GLY A 121 -7.63 24.73 12.41
C GLY A 121 -7.28 24.75 10.92
N TYR A 122 -7.77 23.78 10.15
CA TYR A 122 -7.60 23.73 8.70
C TYR A 122 -8.71 24.47 7.93
N ILE A 123 -9.73 25.02 8.61
CA ILE A 123 -10.79 25.81 7.96
C ILE A 123 -10.21 27.11 7.41
N GLY A 124 -10.54 27.42 6.16
CA GLY A 124 -10.06 28.58 5.43
C GLY A 124 -9.40 28.18 4.11
N THR A 125 -8.44 28.99 3.66
CA THR A 125 -7.74 28.75 2.40
C THR A 125 -6.35 28.19 2.65
N ILE A 126 -6.11 26.95 2.23
CA ILE A 126 -4.83 26.26 2.34
C ILE A 126 -4.06 26.41 1.01
N SER A 127 -2.79 26.81 1.11
CA SER A 127 -1.86 26.80 -0.02
C SER A 127 -0.86 25.67 0.18
N VAL A 128 -0.76 24.77 -0.79
CA VAL A 128 0.18 23.64 -0.76
C VAL A 128 1.32 23.97 -1.72
N PRO A 129 2.60 23.94 -1.28
CA PRO A 129 3.73 24.16 -2.17
C PRO A 129 3.68 23.24 -3.39
N GLY A 130 3.84 23.80 -4.59
CA GLY A 130 3.75 23.06 -5.85
C GLY A 130 2.32 22.87 -6.40
N ILE A 131 1.28 23.24 -5.65
CA ILE A 131 -0.12 23.22 -6.13
C ILE A 131 -0.61 24.66 -6.30
N VAL A 132 -0.79 25.10 -7.54
CA VAL A 132 -1.24 26.47 -7.86
C VAL A 132 -2.64 26.75 -7.31
N LYS A 133 -3.54 25.77 -7.39
CA LYS A 133 -4.91 25.89 -6.92
C LYS A 133 -4.95 25.80 -5.39
N LYS A 134 -5.37 26.88 -4.75
CA LYS A 134 -5.62 26.89 -3.30
C LYS A 134 -6.82 26.00 -2.97
N LEU A 135 -6.75 25.31 -1.82
CA LEU A 135 -7.82 24.48 -1.30
C LEU A 135 -8.65 25.32 -0.33
N ASN A 136 -9.95 25.45 -0.61
CA ASN A 136 -10.88 26.07 0.32
C ASN A 136 -11.54 24.98 1.16
N VAL A 137 -11.21 24.96 2.45
CA VAL A 137 -11.71 24.01 3.42
C VAL A 137 -12.76 24.70 4.27
N THR A 138 -14.01 24.28 4.12
CA THR A 138 -15.11 24.75 4.97
C THR A 138 -15.44 23.71 6.05
N ARG A 139 -16.28 24.10 7.02
CA ARG A 139 -16.81 23.16 8.00
C ARG A 139 -17.61 22.05 7.32
N GLU A 140 -18.39 22.39 6.31
CA GLU A 140 -19.20 21.47 5.51
C GLU A 140 -18.30 20.49 4.77
N PHE A 141 -17.19 20.96 4.18
CA PHE A 141 -16.20 20.09 3.55
C PHE A 141 -15.65 19.06 4.54
N LEU A 142 -15.23 19.48 5.74
CA LEU A 142 -14.74 18.55 6.78
C LEU A 142 -15.81 17.54 7.19
N SER A 143 -17.06 17.98 7.32
CA SER A 143 -18.20 17.11 7.64
C SER A 143 -18.47 16.08 6.53
N THR A 144 -18.45 16.49 5.27
CA THR A 144 -18.61 15.61 4.11
C THR A 144 -17.44 14.62 4.00
N LEU A 145 -16.21 15.07 4.23
CA LEU A 145 -15.02 14.23 4.24
C LEU A 145 -15.14 13.16 5.33
N ALA A 146 -15.47 13.56 6.56
CA ALA A 146 -15.70 12.61 7.65
C ALA A 146 -16.83 11.62 7.32
N GLY A 147 -17.95 12.13 6.81
CA GLY A 147 -19.09 11.30 6.44
C GLY A 147 -18.86 10.33 5.27
N ASN A 148 -17.74 10.45 4.56
CA ASN A 148 -17.36 9.55 3.46
C ASN A 148 -16.15 8.67 3.79
N TYR A 149 -15.23 9.14 4.63
CA TYR A 149 -13.92 8.49 4.81
C TYR A 149 -13.55 8.20 6.26
N LEU A 150 -14.26 8.72 7.27
CA LEU A 150 -13.86 8.55 8.67
C LEU A 150 -13.77 7.07 9.07
N VAL A 151 -14.79 6.27 8.72
CA VAL A 151 -14.78 4.83 9.02
C VAL A 151 -13.61 4.11 8.33
N ALA A 152 -13.29 4.49 7.10
CA ALA A 152 -12.13 3.94 6.39
C ALA A 152 -10.80 4.32 7.06
N MET A 153 -10.67 5.57 7.52
CA MET A 153 -9.49 6.02 8.27
C MET A 153 -9.34 5.29 9.61
N ASP A 154 -10.45 5.10 10.32
CA ASP A 154 -10.47 4.34 11.58
C ASP A 154 -10.03 2.89 11.36
N GLU A 155 -10.47 2.26 10.25
CA GLU A 155 -10.03 0.91 9.92
C GLU A 155 -8.53 0.82 9.63
N VAL A 156 -7.94 1.79 8.91
CA VAL A 156 -6.47 1.86 8.75
C VAL A 156 -5.79 1.88 10.12
N GLY A 157 -6.28 2.69 11.06
CA GLY A 157 -5.73 2.80 12.40
C GLY A 157 -5.89 1.54 13.27
N ARG A 158 -6.79 0.63 12.92
CA ARG A 158 -6.95 -0.68 13.62
C ARG A 158 -5.98 -1.74 13.10
N ILE A 159 -5.55 -1.61 11.84
CA ILE A 159 -4.65 -2.56 11.18
C ILE A 159 -3.18 -2.19 11.46
N TYR A 160 -2.88 -0.90 11.59
CA TYR A 160 -1.54 -0.37 11.90
C TYR A 160 -1.13 -0.59 13.36
#